data_AF-A0A183E8U0-F1
#
_entry.id   AF-A0A183E8U0-F1
#
_cell.length_a   1.000
_cell.length_b   1.000
_cell.length_c   1.000
_cell.angle_alpha   90.00
_cell.angle_beta   90.00
_cell.angle_gamma   90.00
#
_symmetry.space_group_name_H-M   'P 1'
#
loop_
_entity.id
_entity.type
_entity.pdbx_description
1 polymer ?
#
loop_
_entity_poly.entity_id
_entity_poly.type
_entity_poly.pdbx_seq_one_letter_code
_entity_poly.pdbx_strand_id
1 'polypeptide(L)'
;MRAACSSLIWYFNFSVAASIGSRFHRFLRVLHQQLVGLRVLLVALPKSLERPPKGFSRCPVPEIDEYFELVAKYGKPLFKWDIIRPAFLWKLEQTISEMFHVEREMMGPEENAEPNINGDEMRLQREFILQKAAEFDGAPFTFQRLCELLLTPLRHYKRTDKYLRALEKTINVVTTITENGERITGVELFPVEENNSPTHGIEQPFFVQ
;
A
#
# COMPACT_ATOMS: atom_id res chain seq x y z
N MET A 1 -35.62 -9.39 8.27
CA MET A 1 -34.32 -10.00 7.85
C MET A 1 -33.56 -8.99 7.01
N ARG A 2 -32.60 -8.28 7.64
CA ARG A 2 -31.46 -7.54 7.07
C ARG A 2 -30.87 -6.76 8.25
N ALA A 3 -29.88 -7.36 8.90
CA ALA A 3 -29.23 -6.80 10.08
C ALA A 3 -28.13 -5.81 9.66
N ALA A 4 -28.33 -4.55 10.07
CA ALA A 4 -27.34 -3.58 10.54
C ALA A 4 -25.97 -3.50 9.81
N CYS A 5 -25.88 -2.59 8.84
CA CYS A 5 -24.66 -1.84 8.54
C CYS A 5 -24.27 -1.01 9.78
N SER A 6 -23.31 -1.46 10.58
CA SER A 6 -22.81 -0.72 11.75
C SER A 6 -21.27 -0.58 11.80
N SER A 7 -20.59 -0.68 10.66
CA SER A 7 -19.11 -0.63 10.62
C SER A 7 -18.52 0.66 10.00
N LEU A 8 -19.35 1.68 9.71
CA LEU A 8 -18.93 2.89 9.00
C LEU A 8 -18.40 4.05 9.88
N ILE A 9 -18.35 3.93 11.21
CA ILE A 9 -18.08 5.09 12.09
C ILE A 9 -16.66 5.14 12.71
N TRP A 10 -15.83 4.09 12.61
CA TRP A 10 -14.47 4.13 13.20
C TRP A 10 -13.38 4.76 12.32
N TYR A 11 -13.71 5.23 11.10
CA TYR A 11 -12.71 5.56 10.08
C TYR A 11 -12.29 7.04 9.99
N PHE A 12 -12.79 7.94 10.84
CA PHE A 12 -12.53 9.39 10.71
C PHE A 12 -11.89 10.04 11.94
N ASN A 13 -10.85 9.42 12.50
CA ASN A 13 -9.97 10.07 13.48
C ASN A 13 -8.54 9.52 13.37
N PHE A 14 -7.85 9.91 12.29
CA PHE A 14 -6.40 9.85 12.22
C PHE A 14 -5.89 11.26 11.99
N SER A 15 -6.10 12.11 13.01
CA SER A 15 -5.46 13.42 13.11
C SER A 15 -4.32 13.30 14.10
N VAL A 16 -3.10 13.30 13.56
CA VAL A 16 -1.85 13.71 14.19
C VAL A 16 -1.50 13.06 15.55
N ALA A 17 -0.67 12.02 15.48
CA ALA A 17 0.47 11.77 16.38
C ALA A 17 0.30 11.69 17.92
N ALA A 18 -0.91 11.74 18.50
CA ALA A 18 -1.06 11.74 19.96
C ALA A 18 -1.51 10.40 20.59
N SER A 19 -1.82 9.37 19.78
CA SER A 19 -2.14 8.06 20.33
C SER A 19 -1.78 6.96 19.36
N ILE A 20 -0.55 6.45 19.46
CA ILE A 20 -0.23 5.07 19.09
C ILE A 20 -1.02 4.19 20.07
N GLY A 21 -2.32 4.08 19.82
CA GLY A 21 -3.25 3.44 20.72
C GLY A 21 -2.89 1.96 20.83
N SER A 22 -3.09 1.41 22.03
CA SER A 22 -2.94 -0.01 22.36
C SER A 22 -3.57 -1.00 21.34
N ARG A 23 -4.48 -0.52 20.48
CA ARG A 23 -5.09 -1.27 19.37
C ARG A 23 -4.15 -1.43 18.16
N PHE A 24 -3.41 -0.41 17.74
CA PHE A 24 -2.42 -0.52 16.66
C PHE A 24 -1.25 -1.40 17.08
N HIS A 25 -0.80 -1.26 18.33
CA HIS A 25 0.22 -2.15 18.89
C HIS A 25 -0.25 -3.61 19.04
N ARG A 26 -1.54 -3.84 19.33
CA ARG A 26 -2.15 -5.19 19.31
C ARG A 26 -2.24 -5.75 17.90
N PHE A 27 -2.66 -4.94 16.93
CA PHE A 27 -2.69 -5.33 15.52
C PHE A 27 -1.29 -5.69 15.00
N LEU A 28 -0.30 -4.84 15.27
CA LEU A 28 1.10 -5.09 14.93
C LEU A 28 1.63 -6.36 15.59
N ARG A 29 1.21 -6.69 16.82
CA ARG A 29 1.55 -7.97 17.45
C ARG A 29 0.90 -9.18 16.76
N VAL A 30 -0.35 -9.08 16.32
CA VAL A 30 -1.02 -10.16 15.57
C VAL A 30 -0.36 -10.36 14.21
N LEU A 31 -0.09 -9.27 13.49
CA LEU A 31 0.59 -9.31 12.21
C LEU A 31 2.03 -9.82 12.35
N HIS A 32 2.76 -9.37 13.37
CA HIS A 32 4.06 -9.94 13.75
C HIS A 32 3.95 -11.44 14.05
N GLN A 33 2.95 -11.88 14.82
CA GLN A 33 2.78 -13.31 15.12
C GLN A 33 2.47 -14.14 13.86
N GLN A 34 1.73 -13.60 12.89
CA GLN A 34 1.51 -14.23 11.58
C GLN A 34 2.76 -14.17 10.68
N LEU A 35 3.53 -13.09 10.72
CA LEU A 35 4.75 -12.90 9.93
C LEU A 35 5.95 -13.70 10.48
N VAL A 36 6.04 -13.92 11.80
CA VAL A 36 7.07 -14.77 12.42
C VAL A 36 6.98 -16.21 11.91
N GLY A 37 5.77 -16.72 11.64
CA GLY A 37 5.56 -18.01 10.98
C GLY A 37 6.05 -18.03 9.52
N LEU A 38 5.90 -16.90 8.80
CA LEU A 38 6.39 -16.74 7.43
C LEU A 38 7.92 -16.54 7.38
N ARG A 39 8.51 -15.97 8.44
CA ARG A 39 9.95 -15.73 8.57
C ARG A 39 10.75 -17.03 8.50
N VAL A 40 10.22 -18.14 9.01
CA VAL A 40 10.82 -19.47 8.89
C VAL A 40 10.88 -19.94 7.42
N LEU A 41 9.94 -19.51 6.58
CA LEU A 41 9.89 -19.85 5.15
C LEU A 41 10.76 -18.91 4.29
N LEU A 42 11.02 -17.68 4.76
CA LEU A 42 11.64 -16.59 3.98
C LEU A 42 13.15 -16.41 4.20
N VAL A 43 13.78 -17.15 5.11
CA VAL A 43 15.24 -17.10 5.38
C VAL A 43 16.10 -17.38 4.12
N ALA A 44 15.53 -17.92 3.05
CA ALA A 44 16.25 -18.26 1.81
C ALA A 44 16.39 -17.12 0.78
N LEU A 45 15.98 -15.88 1.07
CA LEU A 45 15.85 -14.85 0.03
C LEU A 45 16.98 -13.80 -0.02
N PRO A 46 17.61 -13.54 -1.18
CA PRO A 46 18.61 -12.49 -1.32
C PRO A 46 17.99 -11.09 -1.23
N LYS A 47 18.62 -10.22 -0.43
CA LYS A 47 18.25 -8.81 -0.22
C LYS A 47 18.62 -7.99 -1.46
N SER A 48 17.63 -7.43 -2.16
CA SER A 48 17.90 -6.58 -3.32
C SER A 48 16.77 -5.57 -3.56
N LEU A 49 16.61 -4.65 -2.62
CA LEU A 49 16.03 -3.31 -2.83
C LEU A 49 16.99 -2.34 -2.13
N GLU A 50 17.54 -1.37 -2.86
CA GLU A 50 18.40 -0.35 -2.25
C GLU A 50 17.54 0.52 -1.34
N ARG A 51 17.97 0.63 -0.08
CA ARG A 51 17.20 1.25 1.01
C ARG A 51 17.14 2.76 0.84
N PRO A 52 16.04 3.41 1.30
CA PRO A 52 15.98 4.85 1.34
C PRO A 52 17.08 5.41 2.25
N PRO A 53 17.64 6.60 1.94
CA PRO A 53 18.65 7.25 2.76
C PRO A 53 18.12 7.62 4.16
N LYS A 54 19.04 7.95 5.08
CA LYS A 54 18.72 8.41 6.45
C LYS A 54 17.64 9.52 6.39
N GLY A 55 16.57 9.36 7.16
CA GLY A 55 15.47 10.32 7.21
C GLY A 55 14.09 9.67 7.22
N PHE A 56 13.90 8.44 6.72
CA PHE A 56 12.59 7.78 6.78
C PHE A 56 12.42 6.96 8.05
N SER A 57 11.41 7.32 8.84
CA SER A 57 11.00 6.58 10.04
C SER A 57 10.70 5.12 9.71
N ARG A 58 11.46 4.20 10.33
CA ARG A 58 11.23 2.75 10.17
C ARG A 58 9.96 2.35 10.88
N CYS A 59 9.29 1.30 10.37
CA CYS A 59 8.25 0.69 11.17
C CYS A 59 8.87 0.15 12.47
N PRO A 60 8.27 0.40 13.65
CA PRO A 60 8.73 -0.22 14.90
C PRO A 60 8.74 -1.76 14.84
N VAL A 61 8.04 -2.35 13.87
CA VAL A 61 7.99 -3.78 13.59
C VAL A 61 8.69 -4.05 12.25
N PRO A 62 9.95 -4.53 12.27
CA PRO A 62 10.75 -4.76 11.06
C PRO A 62 10.09 -5.67 10.03
N GLU A 63 9.29 -6.64 10.49
CA GLU A 63 8.58 -7.62 9.67
C GLU A 63 7.58 -6.95 8.71
N ILE A 64 7.06 -5.77 9.07
CA ILE A 64 6.19 -4.98 8.21
C ILE A 64 6.98 -4.43 7.03
N ASP A 65 8.17 -3.90 7.28
CA ASP A 65 9.06 -3.42 6.23
C ASP A 65 9.52 -4.57 5.34
N GLU A 66 9.89 -5.72 5.93
CA GLU A 66 10.23 -6.96 5.21
C GLU A 66 9.06 -7.43 4.31
N TYR A 67 7.82 -7.36 4.80
CA TYR A 67 6.63 -7.68 4.02
C TYR A 67 6.49 -6.76 2.80
N PHE A 68 6.58 -5.44 2.98
CA PHE A 68 6.47 -4.51 1.86
C PHE A 68 7.62 -4.71 0.84
N GLU A 69 8.84 -4.99 1.31
CA GLU A 69 9.98 -5.33 0.44
C GLU A 69 9.70 -6.58 -0.41
N LEU A 70 9.09 -7.60 0.21
CA LEU A 70 8.67 -8.79 -0.49
C LEU A 70 7.64 -8.47 -1.57
N VAL A 71 6.56 -7.77 -1.24
CA VAL A 71 5.51 -7.42 -2.21
C VAL A 71 6.08 -6.61 -3.36
N ALA A 72 6.93 -5.62 -3.09
CA ALA A 72 7.59 -4.82 -4.12
C ALA A 72 8.44 -5.67 -5.07
N LYS A 73 9.07 -6.74 -4.56
CA LYS A 73 9.91 -7.64 -5.34
C LYS A 73 9.11 -8.67 -6.16
N TYR A 74 8.07 -9.27 -5.59
CA TYR A 74 7.35 -10.41 -6.21
C TYR A 74 6.01 -10.06 -6.84
N GLY A 75 5.45 -8.89 -6.51
CA GLY A 75 4.18 -8.43 -7.04
C GLY A 75 2.94 -9.15 -6.50
N LYS A 76 3.09 -9.98 -5.46
CA LYS A 76 1.98 -10.72 -4.84
C LYS A 76 1.70 -10.22 -3.42
N PRO A 77 0.43 -9.96 -3.05
CA PRO A 77 0.09 -9.52 -1.70
C PRO A 77 0.38 -10.56 -0.62
N LEU A 78 0.35 -11.87 -0.93
CA LEU A 78 0.58 -13.01 -0.01
C LEU A 78 -0.36 -13.16 1.19
N PHE A 79 -0.97 -12.09 1.69
CA PHE A 79 -1.88 -12.09 2.82
C PHE A 79 -3.19 -11.41 2.45
N LYS A 80 -4.26 -11.83 3.15
CA LYS A 80 -5.59 -11.23 2.98
C LYS A 80 -5.54 -9.73 3.20
N TRP A 81 -6.26 -8.98 2.38
CA TRP A 81 -6.24 -7.53 2.44
C TRP A 81 -6.60 -6.99 3.82
N ASP A 82 -7.59 -7.57 4.51
CA ASP A 82 -7.99 -7.17 5.87
C ASP A 82 -6.84 -7.20 6.88
N ILE A 83 -5.90 -8.13 6.68
CA ILE A 83 -4.73 -8.30 7.55
C ILE A 83 -3.71 -7.19 7.27
N ILE A 84 -3.47 -6.85 6.00
CA ILE A 84 -2.37 -5.95 5.64
C ILE A 84 -2.83 -4.48 5.58
N ARG A 85 -4.10 -4.23 5.29
CA ARG A 85 -4.66 -2.89 5.02
C ARG A 85 -4.31 -1.88 6.11
N PRO A 86 -4.42 -2.18 7.42
CA PRO A 86 -4.04 -1.21 8.44
C PRO A 86 -2.55 -0.86 8.44
N ALA A 87 -1.67 -1.83 8.12
CA ALA A 87 -0.24 -1.58 7.98
C ALA A 87 0.07 -0.74 6.74
N PHE A 88 -0.64 -0.98 5.63
CA PHE A 88 -0.52 -0.19 4.40
C PHE A 88 -0.96 1.27 4.61
N LEU A 89 -2.13 1.49 5.21
CA LEU A 89 -2.63 2.83 5.50
C LEU A 89 -1.66 3.62 6.38
N TRP A 90 -1.17 2.99 7.45
CA TRP A 90 -0.18 3.59 8.32
C TRP A 90 1.10 3.95 7.55
N LYS A 91 1.66 3.00 6.79
CA LYS A 91 2.92 3.24 6.06
C LYS A 91 2.76 4.32 4.99
N LEU A 92 1.63 4.36 4.30
CA LEU A 92 1.31 5.39 3.31
C LEU A 92 1.31 6.78 3.94
N GLU A 93 0.58 6.96 5.04
CA GLU A 93 0.51 8.24 5.73
C GLU A 93 1.87 8.68 6.30
N GLN A 94 2.61 7.76 6.92
CA GLN A 94 3.95 8.05 7.43
C GLN A 94 4.89 8.48 6.32
N THR A 95 4.91 7.75 5.20
CA THR A 95 5.79 8.07 4.08
C THR A 95 5.46 9.42 3.46
N ILE A 96 4.16 9.74 3.28
CA ILE A 96 3.74 11.07 2.82
C ILE A 96 4.20 12.16 3.79
N SER A 97 3.99 11.96 5.10
CA SER A 97 4.36 12.95 6.12
C SER A 97 5.87 13.20 6.15
N GLU A 98 6.66 12.15 6.00
CA GLU A 98 8.13 12.24 5.94
C GLU A 98 8.61 12.98 4.68
N MET A 99 7.96 12.78 3.52
CA MET A 99 8.29 13.52 2.30
C MET A 99 8.14 15.04 2.49
N PHE A 100 7.05 15.48 3.13
CA PHE A 100 6.87 16.88 3.50
C PHE A 100 7.94 17.39 4.48
N HIS A 101 8.34 16.56 5.44
CA HIS A 101 9.38 16.92 6.41
C HIS A 101 10.74 17.11 5.73
N VAL A 102 11.17 16.13 4.94
CA VAL A 102 12.42 16.18 4.18
C VAL A 102 12.48 17.40 3.25
N GLU A 103 11.41 17.69 2.52
CA GLU A 103 11.39 18.84 1.63
C GLU A 103 11.47 20.17 2.40
N ARG A 104 10.82 20.28 3.57
CA ARG A 104 10.95 21.47 4.45
C ARG A 104 12.37 21.64 4.99
N GLU A 105 13.02 20.55 5.41
CA GLU A 105 14.41 20.60 5.86
C GLU A 105 15.37 21.03 4.74
N MET A 106 15.08 20.66 3.49
CA MET A 106 15.87 21.06 2.33
C MET A 106 15.67 22.53 1.92
N MET A 107 14.49 23.11 2.13
CA MET A 107 14.18 24.51 1.73
C MET A 107 14.64 25.59 2.74
N GLY A 108 15.07 25.20 3.95
CA GLY A 108 15.57 26.14 4.95
C GLY A 108 14.50 27.10 5.53
N PRO A 109 14.86 27.97 6.51
CA PRO A 109 13.87 28.76 7.25
C PRO A 109 13.24 29.94 6.48
N GLU A 110 13.92 30.49 5.46
CA GLU A 110 13.60 31.82 4.89
C GLU A 110 12.47 31.83 3.84
N GLU A 111 12.12 30.68 3.22
CA GLU A 111 11.14 30.61 2.12
C GLU A 111 9.68 30.34 2.56
N ASN A 112 9.41 30.33 3.88
CA ASN A 112 8.14 29.86 4.48
C ASN A 112 6.99 30.91 4.54
N ALA A 113 7.09 32.06 3.86
CA ALA A 113 6.28 33.24 4.17
C ALA A 113 5.03 33.49 3.31
N GLU A 114 4.79 32.76 2.21
CA GLU A 114 3.63 33.02 1.34
C GLU A 114 2.54 31.95 1.46
N PRO A 115 1.23 32.32 1.40
CA PRO A 115 0.14 31.37 1.27
C PRO A 115 0.23 30.74 -0.11
N ASN A 116 1.03 29.68 -0.21
CA ASN A 116 1.34 29.04 -1.47
C ASN A 116 0.11 28.24 -1.92
N ILE A 117 -0.52 28.64 -3.03
CA ILE A 117 -1.61 27.90 -3.69
C ILE A 117 -1.24 26.42 -3.88
N ASN A 118 0.05 26.13 -4.09
CA ASN A 118 0.58 24.78 -4.19
C ASN A 118 0.44 23.97 -2.88
N GLY A 119 0.49 24.62 -1.72
CA GLY A 119 0.35 23.97 -0.41
C GLY A 119 -1.06 23.43 -0.17
N ASP A 120 -2.09 24.20 -0.52
CA ASP A 120 -3.48 23.76 -0.41
C ASP A 120 -3.81 22.64 -1.40
N GLU A 121 -3.34 22.74 -2.64
CA GLU A 121 -3.52 21.69 -3.65
C GLU A 121 -2.87 20.37 -3.20
N MET A 122 -1.64 20.42 -2.69
CA MET A 122 -0.94 19.25 -2.18
C MET A 122 -1.64 18.64 -0.95
N ARG A 123 -2.24 19.47 -0.09
CA ARG A 123 -3.04 19.00 1.04
C ARG A 123 -4.28 18.24 0.58
N LEU A 124 -5.03 18.79 -0.37
CA LEU A 124 -6.21 18.13 -0.96
C LEU A 124 -5.82 16.81 -1.64
N GLN A 125 -4.68 16.81 -2.35
CA GLN A 125 -4.17 15.62 -3.01
C GLN A 125 -3.79 14.53 -2.00
N ARG A 126 -3.15 14.89 -0.88
CA ARG A 126 -2.87 13.95 0.22
C ARG A 126 -4.17 13.37 0.78
N GLU A 127 -5.16 14.22 1.07
CA GLU A 127 -6.46 13.79 1.61
C GLU A 127 -7.14 12.79 0.66
N PHE A 128 -7.17 13.08 -0.64
CA PHE A 128 -7.69 12.19 -1.67
C PHE A 128 -6.98 10.83 -1.68
N ILE A 129 -5.63 10.83 -1.66
CA ILE A 129 -4.83 9.59 -1.67
C ILE A 129 -5.16 8.71 -0.44
N LEU A 130 -5.21 9.31 0.75
CA LEU A 130 -5.49 8.58 1.99
C LEU A 130 -6.92 8.05 2.04
N GLN A 131 -7.89 8.85 1.59
CA GLN A 131 -9.27 8.42 1.48
C GLN A 131 -9.39 7.25 0.49
N LYS A 132 -8.79 7.37 -0.70
CA LYS A 132 -8.84 6.32 -1.71
C LYS A 132 -8.22 5.02 -1.24
N ALA A 133 -7.10 5.11 -0.53
CA ALA A 133 -6.44 3.97 0.11
C ALA A 133 -7.38 3.24 1.08
N ALA A 134 -8.18 3.99 1.84
CA ALA A 134 -9.11 3.45 2.82
C ALA A 134 -10.35 2.81 2.18
N GLU A 135 -10.75 3.19 0.97
CA GLU A 135 -11.94 2.67 0.28
C GLU A 135 -11.76 1.27 -0.33
N PHE A 136 -10.53 0.76 -0.41
CA PHE A 136 -10.28 -0.55 -1.00
C PHE A 136 -10.82 -1.71 -0.15
N ASP A 137 -11.63 -2.57 -0.77
CA ASP A 137 -12.10 -3.84 -0.21
C ASP A 137 -11.12 -5.02 -0.46
N GLY A 138 -10.10 -4.80 -1.29
CA GLY A 138 -9.05 -5.77 -1.60
C GLY A 138 -7.74 -5.07 -1.98
N ALA A 139 -6.63 -5.80 -2.08
CA ALA A 139 -5.37 -5.20 -2.50
C ALA A 139 -5.50 -4.65 -3.92
N PRO A 140 -5.16 -3.38 -4.21
CA PRO A 140 -5.25 -2.85 -5.57
C PRO A 140 -4.31 -3.60 -6.50
N PHE A 141 -4.65 -3.75 -7.79
CA PHE A 141 -3.75 -4.43 -8.73
C PHE A 141 -2.37 -3.74 -8.89
N THR A 142 -2.29 -2.47 -8.51
CA THR A 142 -1.07 -1.66 -8.48
C THR A 142 -0.31 -1.78 -7.15
N PHE A 143 -0.68 -2.71 -6.26
CA PHE A 143 -0.14 -2.80 -4.91
C PHE A 143 1.38 -2.97 -4.89
N GLN A 144 1.96 -3.72 -5.83
CA GLN A 144 3.42 -3.79 -6.00
C GLN A 144 4.05 -2.41 -6.18
N ARG A 145 3.50 -1.61 -7.11
CA ARG A 145 4.01 -0.28 -7.43
C ARG A 145 3.85 0.67 -6.25
N LEU A 146 2.75 0.57 -5.51
CA LEU A 146 2.58 1.30 -4.25
C LEU A 146 3.68 0.94 -3.26
N CYS A 147 3.98 -0.35 -3.07
CA CYS A 147 5.03 -0.79 -2.15
C CYS A 147 6.41 -0.24 -2.55
N GLU A 148 6.76 -0.21 -3.84
CA GLU A 148 8.01 0.40 -4.32
C GLU A 148 8.12 1.88 -3.96
N LEU A 149 7.03 2.64 -4.16
CA LEU A 149 6.95 4.06 -3.81
C LEU A 149 7.08 4.28 -2.30
N LEU A 150 6.47 3.42 -1.49
CA LEU A 150 6.55 3.50 -0.03
C LEU A 150 7.92 3.14 0.53
N LEU A 151 8.63 2.19 -0.10
CA LEU A 151 9.96 1.78 0.34
C LEU A 151 11.04 2.75 -0.09
N THR A 152 10.93 3.31 -1.29
CA THR A 152 11.99 4.14 -1.88
C THR A 152 11.45 5.47 -2.42
N PRO A 153 10.79 6.28 -1.57
CA PRO A 153 10.06 7.47 -2.01
C PRO A 153 10.96 8.52 -2.68
N LEU A 154 12.21 8.67 -2.21
CA LEU A 154 13.20 9.60 -2.77
C LEU A 154 13.94 9.08 -4.01
N ARG A 155 13.71 7.84 -4.43
CA ARG A 155 14.50 7.24 -5.53
C ARG A 155 14.28 7.98 -6.85
N HIS A 156 13.04 8.33 -7.14
CA HIS A 156 12.65 8.97 -8.39
C HIS A 156 12.07 10.37 -8.19
N TYR A 157 11.72 10.75 -6.96
CA TYR A 157 11.06 12.02 -6.66
C TYR A 157 11.74 12.74 -5.51
N LYS A 158 12.33 13.90 -5.78
CA LYS A 158 12.96 14.75 -4.75
C LYS A 158 12.00 15.77 -4.14
N ARG A 159 10.92 16.09 -4.85
CA ARG A 159 9.91 17.05 -4.44
C ARG A 159 8.60 16.34 -4.08
N THR A 160 7.90 16.83 -3.07
CA THR A 160 6.68 16.18 -2.57
C THR A 160 5.54 16.26 -3.56
N ASP A 161 5.41 17.36 -4.31
CA ASP A 161 4.39 17.55 -5.35
C ASP A 161 4.40 16.41 -6.40
N LYS A 162 5.57 16.10 -6.95
CA LYS A 162 5.75 15.03 -7.94
C LYS A 162 5.52 13.65 -7.35
N TYR A 163 5.93 13.45 -6.10
CA TYR A 163 5.69 12.20 -5.38
C TYR A 163 4.19 11.96 -5.15
N LEU A 164 3.45 12.97 -4.70
CA LEU A 164 1.99 12.89 -4.51
C LEU A 164 1.28 12.61 -5.84
N ARG A 165 1.69 13.23 -6.95
CA ARG A 165 1.14 12.93 -8.29
C ARG A 165 1.36 11.47 -8.70
N ALA A 166 2.54 10.93 -8.43
CA ALA A 166 2.84 9.53 -8.71
C ALA A 166 1.99 8.57 -7.86
N LEU A 167 1.82 8.88 -6.57
CA LEU A 167 0.94 8.12 -5.67
C LEU A 167 -0.52 8.18 -6.12
N GLU A 168 -1.04 9.38 -6.38
CA GLU A 168 -2.43 9.60 -6.83
C GLU A 168 -2.74 8.75 -8.06
N LYS A 169 -1.87 8.80 -9.09
CA LYS A 169 -2.03 7.99 -10.29
C LYS A 169 -2.00 6.49 -10.01
N THR A 170 -1.15 6.05 -9.09
CA THR A 170 -0.98 4.63 -8.77
C THR A 170 -2.15 4.10 -7.94
N ILE A 171 -2.71 4.93 -7.05
CA ILE A 171 -3.77 4.54 -6.11
C ILE A 171 -5.17 4.74 -6.71
N ASN A 172 -5.33 5.60 -7.71
CA ASN A 172 -6.62 5.83 -8.37
C ASN A 172 -6.97 4.71 -9.35
N VAL A 173 -7.17 3.51 -8.80
CA VAL A 173 -7.59 2.31 -9.51
C VAL A 173 -8.83 1.73 -8.83
N VAL A 174 -9.58 0.92 -9.57
CA VAL A 174 -10.80 0.28 -9.07
C VAL A 174 -10.71 -1.25 -8.98
N THR A 175 -9.73 -1.85 -9.66
CA THR A 175 -9.58 -3.32 -9.66
C THR A 175 -8.62 -3.79 -8.56
N THR A 176 -8.99 -4.92 -7.97
CA THR A 176 -8.25 -5.55 -6.87
C THR A 176 -7.71 -6.92 -7.29
N ILE A 177 -6.79 -7.45 -6.49
CA ILE A 177 -6.15 -8.75 -6.68
C ILE A 177 -6.28 -9.61 -5.43
N THR A 178 -6.28 -10.93 -5.63
CA THR A 178 -6.22 -11.94 -4.56
C THR A 178 -4.82 -11.98 -3.93
N GLU A 179 -4.67 -12.73 -2.84
CA GLU A 179 -3.39 -12.96 -2.16
C GLU A 179 -2.33 -13.58 -3.09
N ASN A 180 -2.79 -14.32 -4.11
CA ASN A 180 -1.96 -14.96 -5.12
C ASN A 180 -1.58 -14.04 -6.29
N GLY A 181 -2.14 -12.83 -6.35
CA GLY A 181 -1.93 -11.85 -7.41
C GLY A 181 -2.89 -11.96 -8.59
N GLU A 182 -3.98 -12.72 -8.46
CA GLU A 182 -4.97 -12.89 -9.54
C GLU A 182 -5.94 -11.71 -9.53
N ARG A 183 -6.27 -11.19 -10.71
CA ARG A 183 -7.22 -10.07 -10.84
C ARG A 183 -8.63 -10.54 -10.50
N ILE A 184 -9.29 -9.84 -9.58
CA ILE A 184 -10.70 -10.03 -9.30
C ILE A 184 -11.48 -9.28 -10.38
N THR A 185 -11.67 -9.93 -11.52
CA THR A 185 -12.68 -9.50 -12.51
C THR A 185 -14.01 -10.09 -12.10
N GLY A 186 -15.12 -9.35 -12.20
CA GLY A 186 -16.46 -9.80 -11.79
C GLY A 186 -17.06 -10.98 -12.58
N VAL A 187 -16.22 -11.82 -13.17
CA VAL A 187 -16.58 -13.14 -13.70
C VAL A 187 -16.25 -14.13 -12.59
N GLU A 188 -17.26 -14.53 -11.82
CA GLU A 188 -17.08 -15.61 -10.85
C GLU A 188 -16.55 -16.84 -11.58
N LEU A 189 -15.44 -17.38 -11.09
CA LEU A 189 -14.94 -18.68 -11.51
C LEU A 189 -16.02 -19.69 -11.09
N PHE A 190 -16.82 -20.14 -12.05
CA PHE A 190 -17.68 -21.29 -11.87
C PHE A 190 -16.85 -22.43 -11.26
N PRO A 191 -17.35 -23.14 -10.24
CA PRO A 191 -16.66 -24.31 -9.74
C PRO A 191 -16.42 -25.25 -10.92
N VAL A 192 -15.15 -25.48 -11.25
CA VAL A 192 -14.77 -26.53 -12.18
C VAL A 192 -15.11 -27.82 -11.48
N GLU A 193 -16.27 -28.39 -11.76
CA GLU A 193 -16.51 -29.79 -11.45
C GLU A 193 -15.46 -30.60 -12.21
N GLU A 194 -14.57 -31.25 -11.47
CA GLU A 194 -13.59 -32.19 -11.98
C GLU A 194 -14.30 -33.34 -12.70
N ASN A 195 -14.53 -33.18 -14.01
CA ASN A 195 -14.88 -34.29 -14.88
C ASN A 195 -13.73 -34.52 -15.87
N ASN A 196 -13.01 -35.62 -15.63
CA ASN A 196 -12.01 -36.22 -16.50
C ASN A 196 -12.43 -36.19 -17.99
N SER A 197 -11.75 -35.38 -18.81
CA SER A 197 -11.38 -35.77 -20.19
C SER A 197 -10.34 -34.81 -20.78
N PRO A 198 -9.39 -35.27 -21.61
CA PRO A 198 -8.39 -34.42 -22.25
C PRO A 198 -8.88 -33.98 -23.64
N THR A 199 -9.13 -32.69 -23.85
CA THR A 199 -9.31 -32.14 -25.20
C THR A 199 -8.49 -30.87 -25.41
N HIS A 200 -7.49 -30.99 -26.29
CA HIS A 200 -6.80 -29.91 -27.00
C HIS A 200 -7.77 -28.83 -27.52
N GLY A 201 -7.38 -27.55 -27.46
CA GLY A 201 -8.22 -26.47 -28.01
C GLY A 201 -7.66 -25.04 -28.00
N ILE A 202 -6.52 -24.81 -28.67
CA ILE A 202 -6.20 -23.61 -29.48
C ILE A 202 -6.19 -22.24 -28.78
N GLU A 203 -4.99 -21.80 -28.40
CA GLU A 203 -4.70 -20.36 -28.24
C GLU A 203 -4.71 -19.69 -29.63
N GLN A 204 -5.48 -18.60 -29.79
CA GLN A 204 -5.24 -17.64 -30.87
C GLN A 204 -4.71 -16.33 -30.29
N PRO A 205 -3.50 -15.88 -30.65
CA PRO A 205 -3.02 -14.56 -30.29
C PRO A 205 -3.73 -13.50 -31.14
N PHE A 206 -4.36 -12.57 -30.44
CA PHE A 206 -5.12 -11.44 -30.97
C PHE A 206 -4.14 -10.36 -31.47
N PHE A 207 -3.70 -10.45 -32.73
CA PHE A 207 -3.18 -9.29 -33.45
C PHE A 207 -4.23 -8.86 -34.49
N VAL A 208 -4.90 -7.75 -34.19
CA VAL A 208 -5.67 -6.98 -35.16
C VAL A 208 -4.76 -5.86 -35.65
N GLN A 209 -4.55 -5.79 -36.97
CA GLN A 209 -3.81 -4.74 -37.68
C GLN A 209 -4.49 -3.37 -37.56
#